data_AF-A0A410UIE2-F1
#
_entry.id   AF-A0A410UIE2-F1
#
_cell.length_a   1.000
_cell.length_b   1.000
_cell.length_c   1.000
_cell.angle_alpha   90.00
_cell.angle_beta   90.00
_cell.angle_gamma   90.00
#
_symmetry.space_group_name_H-M   'P 1'
#
loop_
_entity.id
_entity.type
_entity.pdbx_description
1 polymer ?
#
loop_
_entity_poly.entity_id
_entity_poly.type
_entity_poly.pdbx_seq_one_letter_code
_entity_poly.pdbx_strand_id
1 'polypeptide(L)'
;MLLSNKFPSALQVRLAAGIATLAASFALPMTTAIAQTVIPEQSTQYNNSLEGAFGHGMTVIPRSASDCNPNPLYAIQQCTQVIGAGLEINSISGTGINWDDYELTELHIEIYGPNGTIANCDQFNLPAYATSPTCTWNNPDPKKQMTAGDYCSRTWMYDGSGYIDMDSECIDVHS
;
A
#
# COMPACT_ATOMS: atom_id res chain seq x y z
N MET A 1 40.32 -32.17 1.16
CA MET A 1 39.33 -33.26 1.11
C MET A 1 38.06 -32.68 0.52
N LEU A 2 37.76 -33.05 -0.71
CA LEU A 2 36.60 -32.64 -1.50
C LEU A 2 35.47 -33.65 -1.26
N LEU A 3 34.31 -33.20 -0.77
CA LEU A 3 33.10 -34.01 -0.75
C LEU A 3 32.09 -33.40 -1.72
N SER A 4 32.06 -34.00 -2.90
CA SER A 4 31.12 -33.74 -3.99
C SER A 4 29.84 -34.51 -3.72
N ASN A 5 28.74 -33.80 -3.41
CA ASN A 5 27.42 -34.39 -3.31
C ASN A 5 26.68 -34.19 -4.63
N LYS A 6 26.65 -35.26 -5.43
CA LYS A 6 25.78 -35.43 -6.59
C LYS A 6 24.37 -35.73 -6.09
N PHE A 7 23.40 -34.87 -6.40
CA PHE A 7 21.98 -35.23 -6.32
C PHE A 7 21.46 -35.64 -7.71
N PRO A 8 20.69 -36.73 -7.81
CA PRO A 8 20.19 -37.24 -9.08
C PRO A 8 18.99 -36.42 -9.59
N SER A 9 19.04 -36.14 -10.88
CA SER A 9 17.98 -35.55 -11.70
C SER A 9 16.76 -36.49 -11.77
N ALA A 10 15.62 -36.04 -11.26
CA ALA A 10 14.34 -36.70 -11.49
C ALA A 10 13.50 -35.88 -12.48
N LEU A 11 13.64 -36.27 -13.74
CA LEU A 11 12.78 -35.94 -14.87
C LEU A 11 11.38 -36.50 -14.63
N GLN A 12 10.36 -35.65 -14.50
CA GLN A 12 8.97 -36.06 -14.75
C GLN A 12 8.30 -35.10 -15.72
N VAL A 13 8.34 -35.52 -16.98
CA VAL A 13 7.50 -35.03 -18.07
C VAL A 13 6.10 -35.60 -17.85
N ARG A 14 5.09 -34.74 -17.71
CA ARG A 14 3.69 -35.10 -17.99
C ARG A 14 3.03 -33.99 -18.81
N LEU A 15 3.01 -34.20 -20.12
CA LEU A 15 2.06 -33.57 -21.03
C LEU A 15 0.66 -34.08 -20.68
N ALA A 16 -0.26 -33.16 -20.36
CA ALA A 16 -1.69 -33.41 -20.43
C ALA A 16 -2.28 -32.42 -21.43
N ALA A 17 -2.44 -32.88 -22.67
CA ALA A 17 -3.24 -32.21 -23.68
C ALA A 17 -4.72 -32.47 -23.37
N GLY A 18 -5.44 -31.44 -22.91
CA GLY A 18 -6.88 -31.46 -22.73
C GLY A 18 -7.51 -30.34 -23.55
N ILE A 19 -8.07 -30.70 -24.71
CA ILE A 19 -8.91 -29.83 -25.52
C ILE A 19 -10.35 -30.03 -25.02
N ALA A 20 -10.98 -28.96 -24.53
CA ALA A 20 -12.43 -28.94 -24.33
C ALA A 20 -12.98 -27.58 -24.79
N THR A 21 -13.78 -27.66 -25.84
CA THR A 21 -14.48 -26.58 -26.55
C THR A 21 -15.72 -26.07 -25.80
N LEU A 22 -15.91 -24.74 -25.85
CA LEU A 22 -17.14 -23.95 -25.99
C LEU A 22 -18.42 -24.33 -25.22
N ALA A 23 -18.87 -23.39 -24.38
CA ALA A 23 -20.23 -22.83 -24.45
C ALA A 23 -20.28 -21.44 -23.80
N ALA A 24 -20.33 -20.39 -24.61
CA ALA A 24 -20.58 -19.03 -24.16
C ALA A 24 -22.08 -18.87 -23.85
N SER A 25 -22.40 -18.67 -22.57
CA SER A 25 -23.73 -18.25 -22.13
C SER A 25 -23.62 -16.81 -21.65
N PHE A 26 -24.08 -15.87 -22.49
CA PHE A 26 -24.20 -14.46 -22.12
C PHE A 26 -25.46 -14.28 -21.27
N ALA A 27 -25.30 -14.26 -19.96
CA ALA A 27 -26.31 -13.73 -19.05
C ALA A 27 -26.00 -12.25 -18.83
N LEU A 28 -26.89 -11.36 -19.29
CA LEU A 28 -26.83 -9.94 -19.01
C LEU A 28 -27.30 -9.69 -17.56
N PRO A 29 -26.47 -9.16 -16.66
CA PRO A 29 -26.96 -8.68 -15.38
C PRO A 29 -27.77 -7.39 -15.60
N MET A 30 -29.00 -7.36 -15.09
CA MET A 30 -29.77 -6.12 -14.99
C MET A 30 -29.06 -5.19 -13.99
N THR A 31 -28.48 -4.11 -14.50
CA THR A 31 -27.87 -3.07 -13.68
C THR A 31 -28.96 -2.31 -12.93
N THR A 32 -29.11 -2.58 -11.63
CA THR A 32 -29.77 -1.65 -10.72
C THR A 32 -28.87 -0.44 -10.55
N ALA A 33 -29.33 0.72 -11.02
CA ALA A 33 -28.69 2.00 -10.78
C ALA A 33 -28.68 2.29 -9.27
N ILE A 34 -27.55 2.04 -8.61
CA ILE A 34 -27.27 2.61 -7.30
C ILE A 34 -26.96 4.09 -7.50
N ALA A 35 -27.77 4.94 -6.87
CA ALA A 35 -27.53 6.36 -6.79
C ALA A 35 -26.14 6.59 -6.19
N GLN A 36 -25.22 7.13 -6.99
CA GLN A 36 -23.94 7.61 -6.52
C GLN A 36 -24.21 8.82 -5.64
N THR A 37 -24.15 8.63 -4.32
CA THR A 37 -23.82 9.73 -3.42
C THR A 37 -22.40 10.15 -3.76
N VAL A 38 -22.29 11.15 -4.63
CA VAL A 38 -21.08 11.92 -4.86
C VAL A 38 -20.67 12.49 -3.51
N ILE A 39 -19.75 11.82 -2.83
CA ILE A 39 -19.00 12.45 -1.76
C ILE A 39 -18.08 13.43 -2.50
N PRO A 40 -18.20 14.75 -2.30
CA PRO A 40 -17.30 15.69 -2.92
C PRO A 40 -15.88 15.32 -2.52
N GLU A 41 -15.06 15.08 -3.52
CA GLU A 41 -13.61 15.02 -3.42
C GLU A 41 -13.16 16.38 -2.89
N GLN A 42 -13.11 16.52 -1.57
CA GLN A 42 -12.41 17.61 -0.93
C GLN A 42 -10.93 17.34 -1.18
N SER A 43 -10.47 17.75 -2.37
CA SER A 43 -9.12 18.27 -2.48
C SER A 43 -9.04 19.43 -1.50
N THR A 44 -8.63 19.14 -0.27
CA THR A 44 -7.99 20.14 0.56
C THR A 44 -6.71 20.53 -0.17
N GLN A 45 -6.89 21.44 -1.11
CA GLN A 45 -5.82 22.25 -1.65
C GLN A 45 -5.22 22.95 -0.43
N TYR A 46 -4.11 22.38 0.05
CA TYR A 46 -3.34 22.92 1.15
C TYR A 46 -2.75 24.23 0.67
N ASN A 47 -3.51 25.32 0.85
CA ASN A 47 -3.02 26.67 0.68
C ASN A 47 -1.97 26.90 1.78
N ASN A 48 -0.73 26.53 1.49
CA ASN A 48 0.44 27.12 2.15
C ASN A 48 0.58 28.57 1.68
N SER A 49 -0.34 29.44 2.10
CA SER A 49 -0.17 30.88 2.03
C SER A 49 0.40 31.37 3.35
N LEU A 50 1.68 31.69 3.27
CA LEU A 50 2.52 32.38 4.24
C LEU A 50 1.84 33.66 4.81
N GLU A 51 2.19 33.94 6.07
CA GLU A 51 2.30 35.27 6.70
C GLU A 51 1.02 36.00 7.15
N GLY A 52 0.70 35.80 8.44
CA GLY A 52 -0.18 36.66 9.21
C GLY A 52 0.25 36.70 10.67
N ALA A 53 1.18 37.60 11.00
CA ALA A 53 1.75 37.75 12.33
C ALA A 53 0.78 38.37 13.33
N PHE A 54 -0.09 37.58 13.99
CA PHE A 54 -0.71 37.98 15.25
C PHE A 54 -0.92 36.76 16.16
N GLY A 55 -0.16 36.70 17.25
CA GLY A 55 -0.24 35.63 18.23
C GLY A 55 -1.56 35.64 18.97
N HIS A 56 -2.36 34.60 18.79
CA HIS A 56 -3.39 34.09 19.70
C HIS A 56 -3.37 32.57 19.52
N GLY A 57 -3.42 31.81 20.63
CA GLY A 57 -3.07 30.40 20.76
C GLY A 57 -3.31 29.56 19.50
N MET A 58 -2.21 29.11 18.89
CA MET A 58 -2.28 28.17 17.78
C MET A 58 -2.86 26.86 18.28
N THR A 59 -4.14 26.62 18.00
CA THR A 59 -4.69 25.27 17.98
C THR A 59 -3.85 24.51 16.96
N VAL A 60 -2.97 23.63 17.44
CA VAL A 60 -2.26 22.67 16.59
C VAL A 60 -3.33 21.79 15.97
N ILE A 61 -3.71 22.10 14.74
CA ILE A 61 -4.63 21.26 13.97
C ILE A 61 -3.88 19.95 13.73
N PRO A 62 -4.41 18.80 14.12
CA PRO A 62 -3.86 17.50 13.75
C PRO A 62 -3.70 17.46 12.24
N ARG A 63 -2.47 17.57 11.73
CA ARG A 63 -2.23 17.44 10.29
C ARG A 63 -2.10 15.97 9.96
N SER A 64 -3.22 15.26 10.09
CA SER A 64 -3.37 14.01 9.37
C SER A 64 -3.15 14.30 7.89
N ALA A 65 -2.31 13.51 7.24
CA ALA A 65 -1.94 13.68 5.86
C ALA A 65 -2.04 12.34 5.13
N SER A 66 -2.31 12.40 3.84
CA SER A 66 -2.42 11.25 2.97
C SER A 66 -1.89 11.64 1.61
N ASP A 67 -1.11 10.75 1.00
CA ASP A 67 -0.59 10.92 -0.35
C ASP A 67 -0.48 9.56 -1.04
N CYS A 68 -0.32 9.59 -2.36
CA CYS A 68 -0.14 8.42 -3.21
C CYS A 68 0.99 8.70 -4.21
N ASN A 69 1.93 7.76 -4.36
CA ASN A 69 3.02 7.90 -5.33
C ASN A 69 2.47 7.63 -6.75
N PRO A 70 2.29 8.64 -7.62
CA PRO A 70 1.77 8.41 -8.95
C PRO A 70 2.92 8.03 -9.88
N ASN A 71 3.46 6.82 -9.73
CA ASN A 71 4.53 6.34 -10.60
C ASN A 71 4.01 5.36 -11.66
N PRO A 72 3.92 5.79 -12.94
CA PRO A 72 3.41 4.94 -14.02
C PRO A 72 4.37 3.82 -14.44
N LEU A 73 5.58 3.77 -13.87
CA LEU A 73 6.56 2.72 -14.15
C LEU A 73 6.45 1.53 -13.19
N TYR A 74 5.70 1.67 -12.11
CA TYR A 74 5.47 0.59 -11.15
C TYR A 74 4.11 -0.06 -11.37
N ALA A 75 4.06 -1.38 -11.19
CA ALA A 75 2.84 -2.17 -11.28
C ALA A 75 1.82 -1.78 -10.19
N ILE A 76 2.31 -1.25 -9.07
CA ILE A 76 1.51 -0.82 -7.94
C ILE A 76 1.71 0.67 -7.72
N GLN A 77 0.62 1.40 -7.50
CA GLN A 77 0.64 2.73 -6.90
C GLN A 77 0.45 2.59 -5.39
N GLN A 78 1.42 3.03 -4.60
CA GLN A 78 1.34 3.02 -3.14
C GLN A 78 0.69 4.30 -2.62
N CYS A 79 -0.19 4.17 -1.64
CA CYS A 79 -0.73 5.29 -0.88
C CYS A 79 -0.44 5.11 0.61
N THR A 80 -0.08 6.20 1.27
CA THR A 80 0.19 6.24 2.72
C THR A 80 -0.69 7.30 3.37
N GLN A 81 -1.21 6.99 4.55
CA GLN A 81 -1.92 7.93 5.40
C GLN A 81 -1.34 7.90 6.81
N VAL A 82 -1.07 9.09 7.37
CA VAL A 82 -0.69 9.27 8.76
C VAL A 82 -1.78 10.08 9.44
N ILE A 83 -2.33 9.56 10.54
CA ILE A 83 -3.34 10.23 11.36
C ILE A 83 -2.67 10.64 12.67
N GLY A 84 -2.69 11.94 12.99
CA GLY A 84 -2.03 12.46 14.19
C GLY A 84 -1.93 13.98 14.23
N ALA A 85 -1.29 14.50 15.28
CA ALA A 85 -1.02 15.92 15.48
C ALA A 85 0.44 16.20 15.84
N GLY A 86 1.15 16.94 15.00
CA GLY A 86 2.59 17.18 15.18
C GLY A 86 3.32 15.84 15.26
N LEU A 87 4.03 15.61 16.38
CA LEU A 87 4.73 14.36 16.62
C LEU A 87 3.87 13.26 17.29
N GLU A 88 2.62 13.54 17.64
CA GLU A 88 1.69 12.56 18.20
C GLU A 88 0.99 11.83 17.05
N ILE A 89 1.54 10.70 16.61
CA ILE A 89 0.92 9.84 15.58
C ILE A 89 -0.05 8.87 16.26
N ASN A 90 -1.32 8.86 15.84
CA ASN A 90 -2.34 7.94 16.31
C ASN A 90 -2.34 6.64 15.50
N SER A 91 -2.22 6.73 14.18
CA SER A 91 -2.18 5.56 13.29
C SER A 91 -1.48 5.90 11.98
N ILE A 92 -0.97 4.86 11.33
CA ILE A 92 -0.42 4.92 9.98
C ILE A 92 -1.11 3.81 9.19
N SER A 93 -1.50 4.09 7.96
CA SER A 93 -2.05 3.08 7.06
C SER A 93 -1.45 3.17 5.67
N GLY A 94 -1.43 2.03 4.98
CA GLY A 94 -0.96 1.89 3.62
C GLY A 94 -1.89 1.03 2.77
N THR A 95 -2.02 1.38 1.49
CA THR A 95 -2.74 0.60 0.47
C THR A 95 -1.99 0.66 -0.84
N GLY A 96 -2.05 -0.42 -1.62
CA GLY A 96 -1.55 -0.48 -3.00
C GLY A 96 -2.69 -0.63 -4.01
N ILE A 97 -2.56 0.01 -5.17
CA ILE A 97 -3.47 -0.17 -6.31
C ILE A 97 -2.68 -0.84 -7.43
N ASN A 98 -3.12 -2.02 -7.87
CA ASN A 98 -2.52 -2.69 -9.03
C ASN A 98 -3.03 -2.04 -10.31
N TRP A 99 -2.14 -1.45 -11.12
CA TRP A 99 -2.48 -0.84 -12.41
C TRP A 99 -2.25 -1.78 -13.60
N ASP A 100 -1.72 -2.98 -13.36
CA ASP A 100 -1.51 -3.99 -14.38
C ASP A 100 -2.77 -4.82 -14.67
N ASP A 101 -2.77 -5.48 -15.83
CA ASP A 101 -3.85 -6.34 -16.33
C ASP A 101 -3.76 -7.80 -15.86
N TYR A 102 -2.85 -8.10 -14.91
CA TYR A 102 -2.65 -9.42 -14.32
C TYR A 102 -2.63 -9.38 -12.79
N GLU A 103 -2.87 -10.53 -12.16
CA GLU A 103 -2.79 -10.68 -10.70
C GLU A 103 -1.34 -10.67 -10.22
N LEU A 104 -1.08 -9.88 -9.18
CA LEU A 104 0.16 -9.88 -8.43
C LEU A 104 -0.01 -10.76 -7.19
N THR A 105 0.95 -11.64 -6.94
CA THR A 105 0.87 -12.65 -5.87
C THR A 105 1.96 -12.46 -4.83
N GLU A 106 1.72 -12.97 -3.62
CA GLU A 106 2.71 -12.94 -2.53
C GLU A 106 3.16 -11.53 -2.15
N LEU A 107 2.22 -10.58 -2.18
CA LEU A 107 2.45 -9.20 -1.80
C LEU A 107 2.33 -9.01 -0.29
N HIS A 108 3.09 -8.06 0.22
CA HIS A 108 3.02 -7.56 1.59
C HIS A 108 3.03 -6.04 1.59
N ILE A 109 2.33 -5.45 2.57
CA ILE A 109 2.46 -4.02 2.87
C ILE A 109 3.22 -3.89 4.19
N GLU A 110 4.31 -3.13 4.15
CA GLU A 110 5.10 -2.75 5.31
C GLU A 110 4.92 -1.26 5.61
N ILE A 111 4.70 -0.94 6.88
CA ILE A 111 4.73 0.42 7.41
C ILE A 111 6.07 0.61 8.11
N TYR A 112 6.78 1.67 7.78
CA TYR A 112 8.09 1.99 8.35
C TYR A 112 8.23 3.49 8.61
N GLY A 113 9.20 3.86 9.44
CA GLY A 113 9.50 5.25 9.74
C GLY A 113 10.97 5.46 10.09
N PRO A 114 11.33 6.56 10.78
CA PRO A 114 12.73 6.91 11.06
C PRO A 114 13.51 5.84 11.86
N ASN A 115 12.81 4.98 12.60
CA ASN A 115 13.40 3.91 13.40
C ASN A 115 13.29 2.52 12.74
N GLY A 116 12.96 2.45 11.44
CA GLY A 116 12.81 1.21 10.69
C GLY A 116 11.35 0.72 10.62
N THR A 117 11.18 -0.59 10.44
CA THR A 117 9.86 -1.23 10.31
C THR A 117 9.02 -1.06 11.58
N ILE A 118 7.79 -0.60 11.40
CA ILE A 118 6.80 -0.40 12.45
C ILE A 118 5.78 -1.54 12.44
N ALA A 119 5.28 -1.91 11.26
CA ALA A 119 4.35 -3.02 11.07
C ALA A 119 4.55 -3.69 9.71
N ASN A 120 4.26 -4.98 9.64
CA ASN A 120 4.28 -5.75 8.41
C ASN A 120 3.00 -6.59 8.37
N CYS A 121 2.15 -6.34 7.38
CA CYS A 121 0.84 -6.97 7.30
C CYS A 121 0.88 -8.34 6.63
N ASP A 122 -0.20 -9.10 6.82
CA ASP A 122 -0.35 -10.43 6.26
C ASP A 122 -0.20 -10.42 4.74
N GLN A 123 0.33 -11.52 4.20
CA GLN A 123 0.48 -11.73 2.77
C GLN A 123 -0.89 -11.70 2.06
N PHE A 124 -0.94 -11.12 0.87
CA PHE A 124 -2.13 -11.13 0.02
C PHE A 124 -1.78 -11.29 -1.47
N ASN A 125 -2.80 -11.65 -2.26
CA ASN A 125 -2.77 -11.53 -3.71
C ASN A 125 -3.64 -10.35 -4.11
N LEU A 126 -3.26 -9.67 -5.19
CA LEU A 126 -3.92 -8.47 -5.67
C LEU A 126 -4.33 -8.65 -7.14
N PRO A 127 -5.63 -8.84 -7.42
CA PRO A 127 -6.13 -8.94 -8.79
C PRO A 127 -5.78 -7.72 -9.64
N ALA A 128 -5.88 -7.88 -10.96
CA ALA A 128 -5.74 -6.78 -11.92
C ALA A 128 -6.69 -5.62 -11.57
N TYR A 129 -6.20 -4.38 -11.63
CA TYR A 129 -6.99 -3.16 -11.35
C TYR A 129 -7.66 -3.10 -9.98
N ALA A 130 -7.20 -3.90 -9.01
CA ALA A 130 -7.76 -3.93 -7.67
C ALA A 130 -6.94 -3.12 -6.66
N THR A 131 -7.60 -2.73 -5.57
CA THR A 131 -6.97 -2.12 -4.39
C THR A 131 -6.71 -3.19 -3.34
N SER A 132 -5.55 -3.13 -2.71
CA SER A 132 -5.15 -4.05 -1.64
C SER A 132 -6.04 -3.90 -0.41
N PRO A 133 -6.02 -4.89 0.50
CA PRO A 133 -6.40 -4.64 1.88
C PRO A 133 -5.59 -3.47 2.47
N THR A 134 -6.20 -2.71 3.37
CA THR A 134 -5.48 -1.67 4.11
C THR A 134 -4.63 -2.29 5.20
N CYS A 135 -3.33 -2.04 5.14
CA CYS A 135 -2.44 -2.32 6.26
C CYS A 135 -2.51 -1.14 7.23
N THR A 136 -2.87 -1.38 8.49
CA THR A 136 -2.99 -0.31 9.49
C THR A 136 -2.20 -0.66 10.73
N TRP A 137 -1.31 0.24 11.11
CA TRP A 137 -0.69 0.26 12.42
C TRP A 137 -1.37 1.32 13.29
N ASN A 138 -1.79 0.92 14.49
CA ASN A 138 -2.29 1.83 15.51
C ASN A 138 -1.21 2.03 16.57
N ASN A 139 -0.91 3.28 16.91
CA ASN A 139 0.05 3.58 17.95
C ASN A 139 -0.49 3.09 19.30
N PRO A 140 0.21 2.17 20.00
CA PRO A 140 -0.23 1.69 21.30
C PRO A 140 -0.22 2.78 22.38
N ASP A 141 0.50 3.88 22.16
CA ASP A 141 0.53 5.05 23.03
C ASP A 141 0.37 6.35 22.20
N PRO A 142 -0.87 6.75 21.85
CA PRO A 142 -1.13 7.86 20.94
C PRO A 142 -0.71 9.24 21.47
N LYS A 143 -0.37 9.36 22.76
CA LYS A 143 0.13 10.60 23.37
C LYS A 143 1.64 10.66 23.42
N LYS A 144 2.31 9.57 23.04
CA LYS A 144 3.77 9.53 22.98
C LYS A 144 4.23 10.20 21.71
N GLN A 145 5.12 11.17 21.86
CA GLN A 145 5.80 11.79 20.73
C GLN A 145 6.66 10.77 20.00
N MET A 146 6.46 10.71 18.69
CA MET A 146 7.22 9.89 17.75
C MET A 146 8.42 10.70 17.22
N THR A 147 9.41 10.00 16.68
CA THR A 147 10.57 10.65 16.05
C THR A 147 10.12 11.43 14.81
N ALA A 148 10.54 12.69 14.66
CA ALA A 148 10.26 13.44 13.44
C ALA A 148 10.93 12.81 12.22
N GLY A 149 10.31 12.92 11.05
CA GLY A 149 10.80 12.42 9.76
C GLY A 149 9.72 11.70 8.95
N ASP A 150 10.15 11.01 7.91
CA ASP A 150 9.24 10.33 6.98
C ASP A 150 8.64 9.06 7.57
N TYR A 151 7.32 8.99 7.54
CA TYR A 151 6.56 7.78 7.83
C TYR A 151 5.93 7.28 6.54
N CYS A 152 6.27 6.06 6.18
CA CYS A 152 6.00 5.53 4.86
C CYS A 152 5.25 4.21 4.94
N SER A 153 4.62 3.86 3.83
CA SER A 153 4.24 2.49 3.54
C SER A 153 4.86 2.07 2.21
N ARG A 154 5.16 0.77 2.08
CA ARG A 154 5.63 0.17 0.83
C ARG A 154 4.95 -1.16 0.58
N THR A 155 4.68 -1.45 -0.68
CA THR A 155 4.32 -2.81 -1.10
C THR A 155 5.57 -3.50 -1.62
N TRP A 156 5.80 -4.74 -1.18
CA TRP A 156 6.89 -5.58 -1.67
C TRP A 156 6.39 -7.00 -1.94
N MET A 157 7.09 -7.73 -2.80
CA MET A 157 6.87 -9.16 -3.04
C MET A 157 8.16 -9.95 -2.84
N TYR A 158 8.04 -11.24 -2.52
CA TYR A 158 9.16 -12.18 -2.54
C TYR A 158 9.04 -13.09 -3.77
N ASP A 159 10.02 -13.09 -4.65
CA ASP A 159 9.97 -13.86 -5.91
C ASP A 159 10.65 -15.24 -5.83
N GLY A 160 10.98 -15.68 -4.61
CA GLY A 160 11.79 -16.88 -4.37
C GLY A 160 13.30 -16.64 -4.37
N SER A 161 13.77 -15.50 -4.90
CA SER A 161 15.19 -15.13 -4.98
C SER A 161 15.54 -13.91 -4.11
N GLY A 162 14.56 -13.05 -3.85
CA GLY A 162 14.74 -11.88 -3.01
C GLY A 162 13.45 -11.09 -2.83
N TYR A 163 13.58 -9.99 -2.09
CA TYR A 163 12.53 -8.99 -1.93
C TYR A 163 12.60 -8.01 -3.09
N ILE A 164 11.46 -7.76 -3.71
CA ILE A 164 11.29 -6.74 -4.75
C ILE A 164 10.34 -5.69 -4.18
N ASP A 165 10.84 -4.47 -4.02
CA ASP A 165 10.00 -3.33 -3.69
C ASP A 165 9.17 -2.96 -4.93
N MET A 166 7.84 -2.96 -4.79
CA MET A 166 6.92 -2.66 -5.88
C MET A 166 6.70 -1.16 -6.00
N ASP A 167 6.42 -0.49 -4.87
CA ASP A 167 6.33 0.97 -4.75
C ASP A 167 6.31 1.40 -3.28
N SER A 168 6.56 2.68 -3.00
CA SER A 168 6.57 3.28 -1.67
C SER A 168 6.05 4.71 -1.68
N GLU A 169 5.35 5.13 -0.62
CA GLU A 169 4.89 6.51 -0.44
C GLU A 169 5.12 6.97 1.00
N CYS A 170 5.47 8.24 1.20
CA CYS A 170 5.98 8.77 2.46
C CYS A 170 5.31 10.10 2.86
N ILE A 171 4.95 10.21 4.12
CA ILE A 171 4.44 11.44 4.72
C ILE A 171 5.49 11.99 5.69
N ASP A 172 5.96 13.21 5.44
CA ASP A 172 6.85 13.91 6.36
C ASP A 172 6.08 14.35 7.62
N VAL A 173 6.54 13.89 8.78
CA VAL A 173 5.99 14.25 10.10
C VAL A 173 7.02 15.10 10.84
N HIS A 174 6.74 16.40 10.96
CA HIS A 174 7.59 17.37 11.64
C HIS A 174 6.85 18.11 12.77
N SER A 175 7.61 18.64 13.73
CA SER A 175 7.10 19.44 14.87
C SER A 175 6.70 20.85 14.49
#